data_AF-A0A2G5BKA2-F1
#
_entry.id   AF-A0A2G5BKA2-F1
#
_cell.length_a   1.000
_cell.length_b   1.000
_cell.length_c   1.000
_cell.angle_alpha   90.00
_cell.angle_beta   90.00
_cell.angle_gamma   90.00
#
_symmetry.space_group_name_H-M   'P 1'
#
loop_
_entity.id
_entity.type
_entity.pdbx_description
1 polymer ?
#
loop_
_entity_poly.entity_id
_entity_poly.type
_entity_poly.pdbx_seq_one_letter_code
_entity_poly.pdbx_strand_id
1 'polypeptide(L)'
;DRVHELGRLVSELPLANYTLLRALTAHLIRIVQKASTNKMTLRNIGIVFSPSLGIPVGVFSLLMVEFEYIFWVNDSGAPEP
;
A
#
# COMPACT_ATOMS: atom_id res chain seq x y z
N ASP A 1 -6.85 -12.85 -11.39
CA ASP A 1 -6.65 -12.82 -9.92
C ASP A 1 -6.61 -11.37 -9.46
N ARG A 2 -7.15 -11.03 -8.28
CA ARG A 2 -7.35 -9.63 -7.85
C ARG A 2 -6.04 -8.87 -7.62
N VAL A 3 -5.01 -9.57 -7.14
CA VAL A 3 -3.68 -9.01 -6.88
C VAL A 3 -2.99 -8.61 -8.18
N HIS A 4 -3.02 -9.48 -9.19
CA HIS A 4 -2.43 -9.21 -10.51
C HIS A 4 -3.08 -8.02 -11.22
N GLU A 5 -4.41 -7.93 -11.18
CA GLU A 5 -5.12 -6.79 -11.79
C GLU A 5 -4.83 -5.48 -11.06
N LEU A 6 -4.72 -5.52 -9.73
CA LEU A 6 -4.34 -4.34 -8.94
C LEU A 6 -2.90 -3.89 -9.26
N GLY A 7 -1.95 -4.83 -9.38
CA GLY A 7 -0.58 -4.54 -9.82
C GLY A 7 -0.54 -3.87 -11.19
N ARG A 8 -1.29 -4.41 -12.17
CA ARG A 8 -1.42 -3.83 -13.51
C ARG A 8 -1.95 -2.39 -13.45
N LEU A 9 -3.06 -2.15 -12.73
CA LEU A 9 -3.65 -0.82 -12.60
C LEU A 9 -2.72 0.17 -11.89
N VAL A 10 -1.98 -0.27 -10.87
CA VAL A 10 -1.00 0.57 -10.17
C VAL A 10 0.17 0.93 -11.08
N SER A 11 0.61 0.01 -11.96
CA SER A 11 1.66 0.28 -12.95
C SER A 11 1.25 1.29 -14.03
N GLU A 12 -0.05 1.47 -14.26
CA GLU A 12 -0.61 2.43 -15.24
C GLU A 12 -0.82 3.84 -14.65
N LEU A 13 -0.58 4.02 -13.35
CA LEU A 13 -0.68 5.32 -12.72
C LEU A 13 0.39 6.29 -13.25
N PRO A 14 0.07 7.59 -13.39
CA PRO A 14 1.09 8.60 -13.63
C PRO A 14 2.21 8.51 -12.59
N LEU A 15 3.46 8.71 -13.01
CA LEU A 15 4.65 8.49 -12.17
C LEU A 15 4.56 9.19 -10.80
N ALA A 16 4.01 10.41 -10.76
CA ALA A 16 3.82 11.15 -9.52
C ALA A 16 2.85 10.43 -8.56
N ASN A 17 1.71 9.94 -9.07
CA ASN A 17 0.70 9.22 -8.30
C ASN A 17 1.23 7.87 -7.81
N TYR A 18 1.90 7.12 -8.69
CA TYR A 18 2.57 5.87 -8.32
C TYR A 18 3.59 6.09 -7.19
N THR A 19 4.48 7.08 -7.36
CA THR A 19 5.53 7.38 -6.39
C THR A 19 4.96 7.77 -5.03
N LEU A 20 3.93 8.61 -5.03
CA LEU A 20 3.25 9.02 -3.80
C LEU A 20 2.56 7.83 -3.12
N LEU A 21 1.79 7.05 -3.88
CA LEU A 21 1.04 5.92 -3.34
C LEU A 21 1.99 4.86 -2.76
N ARG A 22 3.11 4.58 -3.44
CA ARG A 22 4.16 3.67 -2.97
C ARG A 22 4.79 4.16 -1.67
N ALA A 23 5.23 5.42 -1.64
CA ALA A 23 5.88 6.01 -0.47
C ALA A 23 4.94 6.06 0.74
N LEU A 24 3.68 6.44 0.52
CA LEU A 24 2.65 6.44 1.56
C LEU A 24 2.40 5.04 2.09
N THR A 25 2.14 4.06 1.21
CA THR A 25 1.84 2.69 1.61
C THR A 25 3.00 2.07 2.39
N ALA A 26 4.25 2.26 1.93
CA ALA A 26 5.46 1.84 2.66
C ALA A 26 5.54 2.46 4.06
N HIS A 27 5.22 3.75 4.20
CA HIS A 27 5.21 4.42 5.49
C HIS A 27 4.13 3.84 6.43
N LEU A 28 2.93 3.61 5.91
CA LEU A 28 1.82 3.04 6.67
C LEU A 28 2.10 1.60 7.12
N ILE A 29 2.79 0.79 6.31
CA ILE A 29 3.26 -0.55 6.71
C ILE A 29 4.16 -0.46 7.94
N ARG A 30 5.11 0.48 7.98
CA ARG A 30 5.99 0.70 9.14
C ARG A 30 5.21 1.14 10.39
N ILE A 31 4.13 1.90 10.23
CA ILE A 31 3.23 2.25 11.34
C ILE A 31 2.55 0.99 11.87
N VAL A 32 2.01 0.15 10.99
CA VAL A 32 1.33 -1.10 11.37
C VAL A 32 2.28 -2.10 12.02
N GLN A 33 3.53 -2.18 11.57
CA GLN A 33 4.57 -3.01 12.22
C GLN A 33 4.84 -2.60 13.68
N LYS A 34 4.52 -1.35 14.06
CA LYS A 34 4.63 -0.82 15.42
C LYS A 34 3.29 -0.81 16.17
N ALA A 35 2.31 -1.59 15.73
CA ALA A 35 0.97 -1.65 16.31
C ALA A 35 0.95 -2.03 17.81
N SER A 36 1.95 -2.79 18.30
CA SER A 36 2.07 -3.11 19.73
C SER A 36 2.21 -1.85 20.60
N THR A 37 2.87 -0.81 20.09
CA THR A 37 3.07 0.48 20.76
C THR A 37 2.01 1.50 20.38
N ASN A 38 1.83 1.79 19.09
CA ASN A 38 0.97 2.88 18.63
C ASN A 38 -0.52 2.49 18.47
N LYS A 39 -0.85 1.20 18.62
CA LYS A 39 -2.21 0.64 18.52
C LYS A 39 -2.88 0.77 17.15
N MET A 40 -2.13 1.18 16.12
CA MET A 40 -2.63 1.29 14.75
C MET A 40 -2.42 -0.03 14.00
N THR A 41 -3.47 -0.86 13.97
CA THR A 41 -3.50 -2.08 13.15
C THR A 41 -3.79 -1.75 11.68
N LEU A 42 -3.59 -2.73 10.78
CA LEU A 42 -3.99 -2.62 9.36
C LEU A 42 -5.46 -2.19 9.22
N ARG A 43 -6.35 -2.74 10.06
CA ARG A 43 -7.77 -2.37 10.09
C ARG A 43 -7.97 -0.91 10.49
N ASN A 44 -7.29 -0.43 11.53
CA ASN A 44 -7.44 0.96 12.00
C ASN A 44 -6.91 1.95 10.97
N ILE A 45 -5.75 1.66 10.36
CA ILE A 45 -5.21 2.48 9.26
C ILE A 45 -6.15 2.47 8.06
N GLY A 46 -6.67 1.30 7.68
CA GLY A 46 -7.62 1.15 6.59
C GLY A 46 -8.86 2.01 6.78
N ILE A 47 -9.46 2.03 7.98
CA ILE A 47 -10.63 2.87 8.30
C ILE A 47 -10.34 4.36 8.11
N VAL A 48 -9.14 4.83 8.45
CA VAL A 48 -8.77 6.25 8.42
C VAL A 48 -8.35 6.71 7.02
N PHE A 49 -7.56 5.89 6.30
CA PHE A 49 -6.97 6.29 5.01
C PHE A 49 -7.80 5.90 3.79
N SER A 50 -8.64 4.86 3.89
CA SER A 50 -9.52 4.44 2.78
C SER A 50 -10.41 5.58 2.27
N PRO A 51 -11.10 6.37 3.11
CA PRO A 51 -11.91 7.50 2.65
C PRO A 51 -11.07 8.63 2.05
N SER A 52 -9.93 8.95 2.68
CA SER A 52 -9.03 10.03 2.24
C SER A 52 -8.40 9.77 0.87
N LEU A 53 -8.18 8.50 0.53
CA LEU A 53 -7.64 8.08 -0.77
C LEU A 53 -8.73 7.72 -1.79
N GLY A 54 -10.00 7.65 -1.38
CA GLY A 54 -11.09 7.20 -2.24
C GLY A 54 -10.98 5.74 -2.68
N ILE A 55 -10.28 4.89 -1.91
CA ILE A 55 -10.00 3.48 -2.23
C ILE A 55 -10.75 2.59 -1.24
N PRO A 56 -11.51 1.56 -1.64
CA PRO A 56 -12.18 0.65 -0.71
C PRO A 56 -11.20 -0.04 0.25
N VAL A 57 -11.59 -0.23 1.52
CA VAL A 57 -10.73 -0.84 2.57
C VAL A 57 -10.11 -2.18 2.14
N GLY A 58 -10.85 -3.01 1.39
CA GLY A 58 -10.35 -4.28 0.89
C GLY A 58 -9.21 -4.12 -0.13
N VAL A 59 -9.32 -3.15 -1.04
CA VAL A 59 -8.26 -2.81 -2.00
C VAL A 59 -7.07 -2.20 -1.27
N PHE A 60 -7.32 -1.32 -0.31
CA PHE A 60 -6.27 -0.72 0.50
C PHE A 60 -5.49 -1.76 1.32
N SER A 61 -6.20 -2.78 1.84
CA SER A 61 -5.56 -3.89 2.55
C SER A 61 -4.68 -4.72 1.61
N LEU A 62 -5.13 -4.97 0.38
CA LEU A 62 -4.34 -5.65 -0.65
C LEU A 62 -3.07 -4.85 -1.00
N LEU A 63 -3.16 -3.52 -1.16
CA LEU A 63 -1.99 -2.65 -1.38
C LEU A 63 -0.90 -2.79 -0.31
N MET A 64 -1.30 -3.01 0.96
CA MET A 64 -0.37 -3.12 2.07
C MET A 64 0.18 -4.54 2.25
N VAL A 65 -0.64 -5.58 2.03
CA VAL A 65 -0.23 -6.98 2.21
C VAL A 65 0.64 -7.46 1.04
N GLU A 66 0.27 -7.11 -0.18
CA GLU A 66 0.95 -7.54 -1.41
C GLU A 66 1.89 -6.43 -1.95
N PHE A 67 2.45 -5.64 -1.04
CA PHE A 67 3.16 -4.40 -1.35
C PHE A 67 4.30 -4.58 -2.36
N GLU A 68 5.14 -5.60 -2.15
CA GLU A 68 6.29 -5.88 -3.02
C GLU A 68 5.88 -6.21 -4.45
N TYR A 69 4.87 -7.06 -4.60
CA TYR A 69 4.34 -7.44 -5.90
C TYR A 69 3.65 -6.26 -6.60
N ILE A 70 2.75 -5.54 -5.91
CA ILE A 70 1.94 -4.47 -6.51
C ILE A 70 2.80 -3.27 -6.92
N PHE A 71 3.80 -2.93 -6.11
CA PHE A 71 4.68 -1.79 -6.38
C PHE A 71 6.03 -2.20 -6.97
N TRP A 72 6.20 -3.44 -7.43
CA TRP A 72 7.43 -3.90 -8.06
C TRP A 72 8.69 -3.45 -7.28
N VAL A 73 8.73 -3.77 -5.99
CA VAL A 73 9.83 -3.43 -5.09
C VAL A 73 10.36 -4.65 -4.36
N ASN A 74 11.64 -4.62 -4.01
CA ASN A 74 12.25 -5.65 -3.15
C ASN A 74 11.96 -5.43 -1.66
N ASP A 75 12.47 -6.34 -0.83
CA ASP A 75 12.45 -6.32 0.64
C ASP A 75 12.90 -4.98 1.25
N SER A 76 13.69 -4.16 0.53
CA SER A 76 14.13 -2.83 0.98
C SER A 76 13.14 -1.70 0.64
N GLY A 77 12.11 -1.99 -0.15
CA GLY A 77 11.16 -1.03 -0.70
C GLY A 77 11.74 -0.18 -1.83
N ALA A 78 12.86 -0.59 -2.43
CA ALA A 78 13.43 0.03 -3.62
C ALA A 78 12.83 -0.61 -4.89
N PRO A 79 12.65 0.15 -5.99
CA PRO A 79 12.23 -0.42 -7.27
C PRO A 79 13.16 -1.57 -7.68
N GLU A 80 12.60 -2.73 -7.98
CA GLU A 80 13.34 -3.83 -8.62
C GLU A 80 13.46 -3.55 -10.14
N PRO A 81 14.56 -3.93 -10.80
CA PRO A 81 14.70 -3.84 -12.27
C PRO A 81 13.68 -4.67 -13.04
#